data_AF-A0A1G5FJA8-F1
#
_entry.id   AF-A0A1G5FJA8-F1
#
_cell.length_a   1.000
_cell.length_b   1.000
_cell.length_c   1.000
_cell.angle_alpha   90.00
_cell.angle_beta   90.00
_cell.angle_gamma   90.00
#
_symmetry.space_group_name_H-M   'P 1'
#
loop_
_entity.id
_entity.type
_entity.pdbx_description
1 polymer ?
#
loop_
_entity_poly.entity_id
_entity_poly.type
_entity_poly.pdbx_seq_one_letter_code
_entity_poly.pdbx_strand_id
1 'polypeptide(L)'
;MVLATVDEAGNPQIRHIGGYTIDGKDILFSTGKDTDKTREIANNNNVALLFQHEGQQELKNVTLYGKARKLDEEETKKAVDLIKIRRPQLRYTPEANIIYRVESESVKVLDFSKEDKQVVFPASELA
;
A
#
# COMPACT_ATOMS: atom_id res chain seq x y z
N MET A 1 2.22 2.57 -7.05
CA MET A 1 1.61 2.91 -5.76
C MET A 1 2.56 3.80 -5.00
N VAL A 2 2.06 4.84 -4.37
CA VAL A 2 2.82 5.70 -3.47
C VAL A 2 2.41 5.36 -2.04
N LEU A 3 3.39 5.04 -1.19
CA LEU A 3 3.22 4.75 0.23
C LEU A 3 3.57 6.00 1.04
N ALA A 4 2.65 6.43 1.89
CA ALA A 4 2.88 7.40 2.96
C ALA A 4 2.92 6.68 4.32
N THR A 5 3.92 7.02 5.14
CA THR A 5 4.02 6.62 6.56
C THR A 5 4.38 7.87 7.38
N VAL A 6 4.60 7.69 8.68
CA VAL A 6 5.01 8.76 9.60
C VAL A 6 6.37 8.39 10.23
N ASP A 7 7.32 9.33 10.21
CA ASP A 7 8.60 9.16 10.91
C ASP A 7 8.49 9.40 12.42
N GLU A 8 9.58 9.14 13.14
CA GLU A 8 9.62 9.27 14.60
C GLU A 8 9.39 10.70 15.11
N ALA A 9 9.58 11.71 14.25
CA ALA A 9 9.31 13.10 14.55
C ALA A 9 7.88 13.53 14.16
N GLY A 10 7.07 12.62 13.62
CA GLY A 10 5.70 12.90 13.19
C GLY A 10 5.58 13.45 11.77
N ASN A 11 6.65 13.49 10.99
CA ASN A 11 6.59 14.02 9.62
C ASN A 11 6.14 12.93 8.62
N PRO A 12 5.37 13.31 7.58
CA PRO A 12 4.96 12.38 6.56
C PRO A 12 6.13 12.01 5.64
N GLN A 13 6.30 10.72 5.40
CA GLN A 13 7.33 10.20 4.50
C GLN A 13 6.66 9.50 3.31
N ILE A 14 6.96 9.94 2.09
CA ILE A 14 6.26 9.52 0.87
C ILE A 14 7.23 8.88 -0.13
N ARG A 15 6.91 7.68 -0.63
CA ARG A 15 7.75 7.01 -1.65
C ARG A 15 7.00 6.03 -2.53
N HIS A 16 7.55 5.77 -3.71
CA HIS A 16 6.99 4.76 -4.63
C HIS A 16 7.32 3.34 -4.18
N ILE A 17 6.31 2.47 -4.27
CA ILE A 17 6.44 1.02 -4.08
C ILE A 17 6.07 0.31 -5.37
N GLY A 18 7.02 -0.45 -5.90
CA GLY A 18 6.88 -1.15 -7.17
C GLY A 18 6.48 -2.63 -7.04
N GLY A 19 6.81 -3.27 -5.92
CA GLY A 19 6.47 -4.68 -5.66
C GLY A 19 5.24 -4.78 -4.77
N TYR A 20 4.06 -4.68 -5.35
CA TYR A 20 2.80 -4.81 -4.61
C TYR A 20 1.75 -5.54 -5.44
N THR A 21 0.70 -6.01 -4.80
CA THR A 21 -0.51 -6.54 -5.42
C THR A 21 -1.73 -6.23 -4.55
N ILE A 22 -2.92 -6.49 -5.10
CA ILE A 22 -4.20 -6.34 -4.40
C ILE A 22 -4.67 -7.76 -4.02
N ASP A 23 -5.10 -7.94 -2.78
CA ASP A 23 -5.62 -9.19 -2.22
C ASP A 23 -6.97 -8.91 -1.55
N GLY A 24 -8.06 -9.14 -2.28
CA GLY A 24 -9.39 -8.65 -1.91
C GLY A 24 -9.38 -7.11 -1.79
N LYS A 25 -9.76 -6.60 -0.61
CA LYS A 25 -9.71 -5.16 -0.30
C LYS A 25 -8.35 -4.69 0.23
N ASP A 26 -7.45 -5.62 0.58
CA ASP A 26 -6.18 -5.32 1.23
C ASP A 26 -5.05 -5.22 0.21
N ILE A 27 -3.94 -4.59 0.61
CA ILE A 27 -2.77 -4.44 -0.26
C ILE A 27 -1.59 -5.21 0.32
N LEU A 28 -0.96 -6.05 -0.49
CA LEU A 28 0.30 -6.71 -0.13
C LEU A 28 1.44 -5.98 -0.81
N PHE A 29 2.51 -5.64 -0.09
CA PHE A 29 3.70 -5.07 -0.70
C PHE A 29 5.01 -5.60 -0.11
N SER A 30 6.00 -5.72 -0.98
CA SER A 30 7.37 -6.13 -0.65
C SER A 30 8.26 -4.91 -0.48
N THR A 31 9.15 -4.98 0.52
CA THR A 31 10.16 -3.96 0.75
C THR A 31 11.42 -4.54 1.39
N GLY A 32 12.50 -3.76 1.47
CA GLY A 32 13.74 -4.18 2.15
C GLY A 32 13.59 -4.12 3.67
N LYS A 33 14.16 -5.10 4.39
CA LYS A 33 14.03 -5.24 5.85
C LYS A 33 14.54 -4.04 6.65
N ASP A 34 15.66 -3.49 6.24
CA ASP A 34 16.41 -2.48 7.01
C ASP A 34 16.31 -1.12 6.32
N THR A 35 15.10 -0.60 6.19
CA THR A 35 14.86 0.69 5.54
C THR A 35 14.04 1.60 6.43
N ASP A 36 14.06 2.91 6.18
CA ASP A 36 13.33 3.85 7.06
C ASP A 36 11.85 3.50 7.16
N LYS A 37 11.19 3.17 6.05
CA LYS A 37 9.78 2.74 6.05
C LYS A 37 9.48 1.51 6.91
N THR A 38 10.43 0.58 7.09
CA THR A 38 10.17 -0.58 7.96
C THR A 38 10.24 -0.19 9.43
N ARG A 39 11.15 0.71 9.79
CA ARG A 39 11.25 1.30 11.12
C ARG A 39 10.05 2.21 11.43
N GLU A 40 9.67 3.06 10.48
CA GLU A 40 8.49 3.93 10.55
C GLU A 40 7.21 3.12 10.77
N ILE A 41 6.98 2.06 9.98
CA ILE A 41 5.79 1.19 10.13
C ILE A 41 5.80 0.45 11.48
N ALA A 42 6.98 0.03 11.97
CA ALA A 42 7.09 -0.62 13.27
C ALA A 42 6.71 0.32 14.42
N ASN A 43 7.01 1.62 14.29
CA ASN A 43 6.68 2.64 15.30
C ASN A 43 5.24 3.16 15.16
N ASN A 44 4.77 3.37 13.92
CA ASN A 44 3.42 3.80 13.59
C ASN A 44 2.96 3.10 12.32
N ASN A 45 2.09 2.10 12.49
CA ASN A 45 1.64 1.27 11.40
C ASN A 45 0.48 1.86 10.59
N ASN A 46 0.02 3.08 10.90
CA ASN A 46 -0.97 3.76 10.09
C ASN A 46 -0.30 4.25 8.80
N VAL A 47 -0.84 3.82 7.65
CA VAL A 47 -0.30 4.14 6.34
C VAL A 47 -1.40 4.64 5.41
N ALA A 48 -1.00 5.42 4.40
CA ALA A 48 -1.85 5.75 3.27
C ALA A 48 -1.20 5.29 1.96
N LEU A 49 -2.00 4.69 1.08
CA LEU A 49 -1.57 4.20 -0.22
C LEU A 49 -2.31 4.97 -1.32
N LEU A 50 -1.57 5.74 -2.10
CA LEU A 50 -2.12 6.47 -3.24
C LEU A 50 -1.90 5.69 -4.54
N PHE A 51 -3.00 5.53 -5.27
CA PHE A 51 -3.06 5.00 -6.63
C PHE A 51 -3.51 6.11 -7.56
N GLN A 52 -2.61 6.49 -8.46
CA GLN A 52 -2.86 7.48 -9.50
C GLN A 52 -2.25 6.96 -10.79
N HIS A 53 -2.94 7.17 -11.90
CA HIS A 53 -2.40 6.90 -13.23
C HIS A 53 -1.91 8.22 -13.84
N GLU A 54 -0.80 8.15 -14.57
CA GLU A 54 -0.29 9.29 -15.33
C GLU A 54 -1.11 9.48 -16.62
N GLY A 55 -1.03 10.66 -17.24
CA GLY A 55 -1.69 10.92 -18.54
C GLY A 55 -3.21 11.07 -18.49
N GLN A 56 -3.80 11.23 -17.30
CA GLN A 56 -5.23 11.47 -17.16
C GLN A 56 -5.60 12.88 -17.65
N GLN A 57 -6.69 13.00 -18.41
CA GLN A 57 -7.26 14.28 -18.83
C GLN A 57 -7.97 15.00 -17.67
N GLU A 58 -8.66 14.23 -16.82
CA GLU A 58 -9.27 14.70 -15.59
C GLU A 58 -8.69 13.90 -14.43
N LEU A 59 -8.27 14.60 -13.37
CA LEU A 59 -7.55 13.98 -12.27
C LEU A 59 -8.48 13.02 -11.49
N LYS A 60 -8.08 11.74 -11.45
CA LYS A 60 -8.73 10.67 -10.70
C LYS A 60 -7.69 9.89 -9.90
N ASN A 61 -7.90 9.78 -8.59
CA ASN A 61 -7.05 8.93 -7.75
C ASN A 61 -7.84 8.21 -6.66
N VAL A 62 -7.23 7.15 -6.17
CA VAL A 62 -7.74 6.36 -5.04
C VAL A 62 -6.69 6.39 -3.95
N THR A 63 -7.07 6.84 -2.76
CA THR A 63 -6.24 6.76 -1.55
C THR A 63 -6.84 5.74 -0.60
N LEU A 64 -6.08 4.72 -0.24
CA LEU A 64 -6.46 3.75 0.78
C LEU A 64 -5.78 4.11 2.11
N TYR A 65 -6.54 4.11 3.19
CA TYR A 65 -6.05 4.28 4.55
C TYR A 65 -6.20 2.96 5.30
N GLY A 66 -5.16 2.57 6.03
CA GLY A 66 -5.18 1.32 6.78
C GLY A 66 -3.96 1.10 7.63
N LYS A 67 -3.85 -0.11 8.18
CA LYS A 67 -2.76 -0.52 9.06
C LYS A 67 -1.86 -1.54 8.39
N ALA A 68 -0.57 -1.27 8.37
CA ALA A 68 0.43 -2.18 7.85
C ALA A 68 0.84 -3.21 8.90
N ARG A 69 0.67 -4.50 8.58
CA ARG A 69 1.12 -5.63 9.39
C ARG A 69 2.17 -6.42 8.64
N LYS A 70 3.30 -6.69 9.29
CA LYS A 70 4.32 -7.59 8.75
C LYS A 70 3.76 -9.01 8.72
N LEU A 71 3.93 -9.69 7.58
CA LEU A 71 3.49 -11.07 7.41
C LEU A 71 4.46 -12.06 8.06
N ASP A 72 3.93 -13.19 8.50
CA ASP A 72 4.74 -14.35 8.90
C ASP A 72 5.29 -15.10 7.67
N GLU A 73 6.02 -16.18 7.89
CA GLU A 73 6.67 -16.94 6.82
C GLU A 73 5.65 -17.61 5.87
N GLU A 74 4.55 -18.15 6.39
CA GLU A 74 3.56 -18.85 5.57
C GLU A 74 2.74 -17.87 4.73
N GLU A 75 2.29 -16.77 5.34
CA GLU A 75 1.60 -15.67 4.67
C GLU A 75 2.50 -15.04 3.59
N THR A 76 3.79 -14.87 3.91
CA THR A 76 4.78 -14.31 2.99
C THR A 76 4.92 -15.13 1.71
N LYS A 77 4.99 -16.47 1.80
CA LYS A 77 5.12 -17.34 0.61
C LYS A 77 3.96 -17.09 -0.38
N LYS A 78 2.73 -17.08 0.12
CA LYS A 78 1.53 -16.80 -0.69
C LYS A 78 1.57 -15.40 -1.29
N ALA A 79 1.95 -14.41 -0.49
CA ALA A 79 2.03 -13.02 -0.94
C ALA A 79 3.10 -12.80 -2.03
N VAL A 80 4.25 -13.46 -1.93
CA VAL A 80 5.29 -13.41 -2.98
C VAL A 80 4.72 -13.89 -4.31
N ASP A 81 3.98 -15.00 -4.32
CA ASP A 81 3.41 -15.57 -5.53
C ASP A 81 2.39 -14.61 -6.16
N LEU A 82 1.50 -14.02 -5.35
CA LEU A 82 0.53 -13.03 -5.82
C LEU A 82 1.21 -11.78 -6.41
N ILE A 83 2.29 -11.28 -5.79
CA ILE A 83 3.03 -10.13 -6.31
C ILE A 83 3.74 -10.51 -7.61
N LYS A 84 4.29 -11.73 -7.72
CA LYS A 84 4.97 -12.20 -8.94
C LYS A 84 4.02 -12.39 -10.13
N ILE A 85 2.76 -12.76 -9.92
CA ILE A 85 1.75 -12.78 -10.99
C ILE A 85 1.66 -11.40 -11.66
N ARG A 86 1.64 -10.33 -10.85
CA ARG A 86 1.60 -8.96 -11.36
C ARG A 86 2.97 -8.45 -11.85
N ARG A 87 4.05 -8.86 -11.18
CA ARG A 87 5.42 -8.40 -11.44
C ARG A 87 6.38 -9.60 -11.50
N PRO A 88 6.44 -10.34 -12.61
CA PRO A 88 7.27 -11.55 -12.74
C PRO A 88 8.77 -11.32 -12.48
N GLN A 89 9.24 -10.10 -12.72
CA GLN A 89 10.61 -9.66 -12.48
C GLN A 89 10.94 -9.31 -11.02
N LEU A 90 9.99 -9.51 -10.08
CA LEU A 90 10.24 -9.29 -8.66
C LEU A 90 11.34 -10.24 -8.16
N ARG A 91 12.45 -9.67 -7.70
CA ARG A 91 13.48 -10.40 -6.94
C ARG A 91 13.12 -10.28 -5.47
N TYR A 92 12.68 -11.39 -4.87
CA TYR A 92 12.39 -11.50 -3.45
C TYR A 92 13.35 -12.52 -2.83
N THR A 93 14.03 -12.13 -1.75
CA THR A 93 14.72 -13.09 -0.88
C THR A 93 14.31 -12.82 0.57
N PRO A 94 13.99 -13.87 1.35
CA PRO A 94 13.56 -13.70 2.73
C PRO A 94 14.68 -13.15 3.63
N GLU A 95 15.94 -13.14 3.20
CA GLU A 95 17.06 -12.52 3.92
C GLU A 95 17.01 -10.99 3.82
N ALA A 96 16.71 -10.45 2.64
CA ALA A 96 16.79 -9.02 2.35
C ALA A 96 15.41 -8.32 2.37
N ASN A 97 14.33 -9.06 2.14
CA ASN A 97 12.99 -8.51 1.97
C ASN A 97 12.02 -8.98 3.06
N ILE A 98 10.99 -8.17 3.26
CA ILE A 98 9.78 -8.50 4.02
C ILE A 98 8.56 -8.07 3.23
N ILE A 99 7.42 -8.68 3.56
CA ILE A 99 6.12 -8.31 3.03
C ILE A 99 5.24 -7.75 4.15
N TYR A 100 4.55 -6.67 3.82
CA TYR A 100 3.45 -6.15 4.62
C TYR A 100 2.12 -6.40 3.93
N ARG A 101 1.09 -6.70 4.73
CA ARG A 101 -0.30 -6.50 4.36
C ARG A 101 -0.77 -5.18 4.94
N VAL A 102 -1.40 -4.35 4.13
CA VAL A 102 -2.15 -3.18 4.58
C VAL A 102 -3.60 -3.58 4.66
N GLU A 103 -4.07 -3.74 5.90
CA GLU A 103 -5.46 -4.03 6.23
C GLU A 103 -6.26 -2.75 6.05
N SER A 104 -7.15 -2.75 5.06
CA SER A 104 -7.86 -1.55 4.63
C SER A 104 -8.94 -1.17 5.62
N GLU A 105 -8.92 0.09 6.06
CA GLU A 105 -9.91 0.69 6.96
C GLU A 105 -10.89 1.61 6.21
N SER A 106 -10.37 2.42 5.27
CA SER A 106 -11.20 3.26 4.41
C SER A 106 -10.54 3.55 3.07
N VAL A 107 -11.34 3.92 2.08
CA VAL A 107 -10.89 4.33 0.75
C VAL A 107 -11.50 5.67 0.40
N LYS A 108 -10.66 6.61 0.03
CA LYS A 108 -11.03 7.89 -0.54
C LYS A 108 -10.88 7.83 -2.06
N VAL A 109 -11.96 8.14 -2.76
CA VAL A 109 -11.96 8.32 -4.21
C VAL A 109 -12.00 9.80 -4.50
N LEU A 110 -11.04 10.27 -5.30
CA LEU A 110 -11.02 11.62 -5.86
C LEU A 110 -11.31 11.51 -7.36
N ASP A 111 -12.32 12.22 -7.84
CA ASP A 111 -12.71 12.26 -9.24
C ASP A 111 -13.16 13.68 -9.64
N PHE A 112 -12.30 14.42 -10.33
CA PHE A 112 -12.61 15.79 -10.76
C PHE A 112 -13.69 15.88 -11.84
N SER A 113 -14.11 14.76 -12.43
CA SER A 113 -15.19 14.71 -13.41
C SER A 113 -16.58 14.69 -12.78
N LYS A 114 -16.67 14.57 -11.45
CA LYS A 114 -17.93 14.46 -10.71
C LYS A 114 -18.26 15.75 -9.97
N GLU A 115 -19.54 15.91 -9.64
CA GLU A 115 -20.01 16.99 -8.77
C GLU A 115 -19.41 16.82 -7.35
N ASP A 116 -19.63 15.64 -6.75
CA ASP A 116 -18.94 15.22 -5.53
C ASP A 116 -17.55 14.70 -5.87
N LYS A 117 -16.59 15.62 -5.93
CA LYS A 117 -15.21 15.32 -6.33
C LYS A 117 -14.49 14.37 -5.40
N GLN A 118 -14.91 14.29 -4.14
CA GLN A 118 -14.27 13.45 -3.14
C GLN A 118 -15.31 12.72 -2.31
N VAL A 119 -15.18 11.38 -2.27
CA VAL A 119 -16.03 10.52 -1.46
C VAL A 119 -15.15 9.55 -0.68
N VAL A 120 -15.50 9.27 0.58
CA VAL A 120 -14.79 8.32 1.45
C VAL A 120 -15.74 7.20 1.81
N PHE A 121 -15.28 5.97 1.61
CA PHE A 121 -16.02 4.75 1.92
C PHE A 121 -15.27 3.97 3.01
N PRO A 122 -15.96 3.44 4.04
CA PRO A 122 -15.34 2.46 4.92
C PRO A 122 -15.05 1.18 4.15
N ALA A 123 -13.94 0.52 4.48
CA ALA A 123 -13.53 -0.68 3.76
C ALA A 123 -14.49 -1.88 3.95
N SER A 124 -15.43 -1.80 4.89
CA SER A 124 -16.52 -2.76 5.06
C SER A 124 -17.54 -2.74 3.92
N GLU A 125 -17.59 -1.66 3.13
CA GLU A 125 -18.47 -1.51 1.97
C GLU A 125 -17.83 -2.00 0.66
N LEU A 126 -16.54 -2.38 0.71
CA LEU A 126 -15.81 -2.90 -0.44
C LEU A 126 -15.92 -4.44 -0.43
N ALA A 127 -16.89 -4.95 -1.19
CA ALA A 127 -17.13 -6.38 -1.39
C ALA A 127 -16.19 -7.00 -2.43
#